data_AF-A0A6I3NPI8-F1
#
_entry.id   AF-A0A6I3NPI8-F1
#
_cell.length_a   1.000
_cell.length_b   1.000
_cell.length_c   1.000
_cell.angle_alpha   90.00
_cell.angle_beta   90.00
_cell.angle_gamma   90.00
#
_symmetry.space_group_name_H-M   'P 1'
#
loop_
_entity.id
_entity.type
_entity.pdbx_description
1 polymer ?
#
loop_
_entity_poly.entity_id
_entity_poly.type
_entity_poly.pdbx_seq_one_letter_code
_entity_poly.pdbx_strand_id
1 'polypeptide(L)'
;MKTVKGRESMNMESLVNKEGLKIVGSLIKLNRLNQKMSQAALCEGICVSSYLSKIENGEVMPSLEMIELLFEQLAIEYVASPDFIKVMTDRFEEFFEELNFNGFVQSKEIFKHLEQEELKLIHSPLILDYYLVKLAHYCATDERECLEEAYRLLTSVKPLLNKTQRFRYYLYQGIDLLYYHQDYELAKQFFELAKQELETGRLYEMLANVSYKQGQFYQAFQFVSEAKRRYVLEGNLVSLSGIYEFEAMLAYKTGSFKQAIELCERSGAYAHKMNRFDLTLTPLLCKAFIHYTRQESLKVSESLEEIANIQQHFQATWPVLILIECFEAKTVKDFENIEKRCHEEMRAAILLIGFCVTGGVFKKDELSSLIQKYQTTHRRFLLIDEWIFYLLKEYYTSKRQYKEVVGLLKRQQL
;
A
#
# COMPACT_ATOMS: atom_id res chain seq x y z
N MET A 1 -42.61 -18.24 0.19
CA MET A 1 -43.75 -17.45 -0.32
C MET A 1 -44.11 -16.38 0.73
N LYS A 2 -43.53 -15.18 0.59
CA LYS A 2 -44.07 -13.88 1.05
C LYS A 2 -43.19 -12.80 0.43
N THR A 3 -43.72 -12.23 -0.65
CA THR A 3 -43.24 -11.09 -1.42
C THR A 3 -43.60 -9.79 -0.70
N VAL A 4 -42.62 -8.90 -0.52
CA VAL A 4 -42.79 -7.45 -0.28
C VAL A 4 -41.57 -6.80 -0.93
N LYS A 5 -41.57 -6.46 -2.23
CA LYS A 5 -42.03 -5.19 -2.82
C LYS A 5 -41.79 -3.95 -1.94
N GLY A 6 -40.70 -3.28 -2.24
CA GLY A 6 -40.36 -1.92 -1.81
C GLY A 6 -39.08 -1.48 -2.53
N ARG A 7 -39.10 -1.44 -3.88
CA ARG A 7 -38.10 -0.66 -4.64
C ARG A 7 -38.47 0.79 -4.41
N GLU A 8 -37.89 1.40 -3.39
CA GLU A 8 -37.79 2.85 -3.33
C GLU A 8 -36.90 3.27 -4.51
N SER A 9 -37.45 4.12 -5.37
CA SER A 9 -36.70 4.85 -6.38
C SER A 9 -35.60 5.64 -5.68
N MET A 10 -34.35 5.22 -5.89
CA MET A 10 -33.15 5.88 -5.39
C MET A 10 -33.12 7.31 -5.94
N ASN A 11 -33.33 8.31 -5.08
CA ASN A 11 -33.41 9.71 -5.46
C ASN A 11 -32.03 10.19 -5.93
N MET A 12 -31.93 10.79 -7.12
CA MET A 12 -30.66 11.23 -7.72
C MET A 12 -29.93 12.27 -6.84
N GLU A 13 -30.68 13.01 -6.03
CA GLU A 13 -30.18 13.96 -5.01
C GLU A 13 -29.39 13.27 -3.88
N SER A 14 -29.55 11.96 -3.66
CA SER A 14 -28.78 11.23 -2.64
C SER A 14 -27.45 10.69 -3.16
N LEU A 15 -27.26 10.61 -4.49
CA LEU A 15 -26.01 10.17 -5.13
C LEU A 15 -25.09 11.35 -5.45
N VAL A 16 -25.67 12.53 -5.73
CA VAL A 16 -24.92 13.78 -5.80
C VAL A 16 -24.80 14.34 -4.39
N ASN A 17 -23.86 13.78 -3.62
CA ASN A 17 -23.49 14.28 -2.31
C ASN A 17 -23.27 15.80 -2.38
N LYS A 18 -23.81 16.59 -1.44
CA LYS A 18 -23.62 18.06 -1.38
C LYS A 18 -22.14 18.48 -1.40
N GLU A 19 -21.25 17.56 -1.03
CA GLU A 19 -19.80 17.74 -1.12
C GLU A 19 -19.28 17.67 -2.56
N GLY A 20 -19.86 16.83 -3.42
CA GLY A 20 -19.56 16.69 -4.86
C GLY A 20 -19.71 17.99 -5.65
N LEU A 21 -20.74 18.78 -5.36
CA LEU A 21 -21.01 20.04 -6.07
C LEU A 21 -20.08 21.20 -5.65
N LYS A 22 -19.54 21.19 -4.43
CA LYS A 22 -18.48 22.14 -4.02
C LYS A 22 -17.17 21.89 -4.75
N ILE A 23 -16.90 20.62 -5.05
CA ILE A 23 -15.72 20.19 -5.79
C ILE A 23 -15.80 20.68 -7.22
N VAL A 24 -16.97 20.54 -7.87
CA VAL A 24 -17.20 21.01 -9.23
C VAL A 24 -16.83 22.49 -9.40
N GLY A 25 -17.16 23.35 -8.43
CA GLY A 25 -16.70 24.74 -8.45
C GLY A 25 -15.17 24.89 -8.47
N SER A 26 -14.46 24.13 -7.64
CA SER A 26 -12.98 24.13 -7.64
C SER A 26 -12.40 23.58 -8.96
N LEU A 27 -13.07 22.62 -9.62
CA LEU A 27 -12.67 22.13 -10.94
C LEU A 27 -12.86 23.17 -12.04
N ILE A 28 -13.99 23.88 -11.99
CA ILE A 28 -14.27 24.98 -12.91
C ILE A 28 -13.17 26.03 -12.78
N LYS A 29 -12.81 26.40 -11.54
CA LYS A 29 -11.69 27.32 -11.26
C LYS A 29 -10.37 26.82 -11.86
N LEU A 30 -10.03 25.54 -11.64
CA LEU A 30 -8.78 24.95 -12.10
C LEU A 30 -8.70 24.94 -13.63
N ASN A 31 -9.73 24.45 -14.32
CA ASN A 31 -9.78 24.42 -15.78
C ASN A 31 -9.75 25.83 -16.38
N ARG A 32 -10.50 26.77 -15.79
CA ARG A 32 -10.48 28.18 -16.18
C ARG A 32 -9.07 28.77 -16.12
N LEU A 33 -8.35 28.53 -15.03
CA LEU A 33 -6.97 29.03 -14.86
C LEU A 33 -6.00 28.39 -15.85
N ASN A 34 -6.13 27.09 -16.13
CA ASN A 34 -5.32 26.39 -17.13
C ASN A 34 -5.53 26.96 -18.55
N GLN A 35 -6.76 27.37 -18.87
CA GLN A 35 -7.10 28.03 -20.14
C GLN A 35 -6.85 29.55 -20.14
N LYS A 36 -6.28 30.11 -19.06
CA LYS A 36 -6.06 31.55 -18.87
C LYS A 36 -7.33 32.41 -19.05
N MET A 37 -8.49 31.84 -18.72
CA MET A 37 -9.78 32.52 -18.80
C MET A 37 -10.06 33.35 -17.54
N SER A 38 -10.70 34.51 -17.69
CA SER A 38 -11.21 35.29 -16.55
C SER A 38 -12.56 34.74 -16.08
N GLN A 39 -12.94 34.99 -14.83
CA GLN A 39 -14.28 34.62 -14.34
C GLN A 39 -15.38 35.28 -15.19
N ALA A 40 -15.18 36.54 -15.60
CA ALA A 40 -16.14 37.26 -16.44
C ALA A 40 -16.31 36.63 -17.83
N ALA A 41 -15.22 36.14 -18.43
CA ALA A 41 -15.28 35.44 -19.71
C ALA A 41 -15.97 34.08 -19.59
N LEU A 42 -15.73 33.35 -18.50
CA LEU A 42 -16.31 32.02 -18.31
C LEU A 42 -17.83 32.08 -18.01
N CYS A 43 -18.27 33.05 -17.20
CA CYS A 43 -19.67 33.15 -16.79
C CYS A 43 -20.57 33.91 -17.79
N GLU A 44 -20.03 34.36 -18.92
CA GLU A 44 -20.76 35.16 -19.91
C GLU A 44 -22.00 34.39 -20.41
N GLY A 45 -23.17 35.03 -20.33
CA GLY A 45 -24.45 34.41 -20.71
C GLY A 45 -24.97 33.34 -19.74
N ILE A 46 -24.26 33.03 -18.65
CA ILE A 46 -24.62 31.98 -17.68
C ILE A 46 -24.99 32.59 -16.32
N CYS A 47 -24.07 33.36 -15.71
CA CYS A 47 -24.28 33.96 -14.39
C CYS A 47 -23.38 35.19 -14.17
N VAL A 48 -23.53 35.87 -13.03
CA VAL A 48 -22.67 37.01 -12.67
C VAL A 48 -21.33 36.52 -12.10
N SER A 49 -20.24 37.25 -12.36
CA SER A 49 -18.87 36.87 -11.94
C SER A 49 -18.73 36.69 -10.42
N SER A 50 -19.47 37.46 -9.62
CA SER A 50 -19.51 37.30 -8.16
C SER A 50 -20.18 36.00 -7.73
N TYR A 51 -21.11 35.46 -8.51
CA TYR A 51 -21.75 34.17 -8.27
C TYR A 51 -20.84 33.02 -8.69
N LEU A 52 -20.18 33.12 -9.85
CA LEU A 52 -19.14 32.17 -10.26
C LEU A 52 -18.01 32.09 -9.23
N SER A 53 -17.56 33.23 -8.67
CA SER A 53 -16.54 33.22 -7.60
C SER A 53 -16.98 32.43 -6.36
N LYS A 54 -18.25 32.56 -5.96
CA LYS A 54 -18.83 31.78 -4.86
C LYS A 54 -18.92 30.29 -5.19
N ILE A 55 -19.27 29.94 -6.43
CA ILE A 55 -19.23 28.55 -6.91
C ILE A 55 -17.80 28.03 -6.84
N GLU A 56 -16.83 28.76 -7.41
CA GLU A 56 -15.41 28.40 -7.47
C GLU A 56 -14.76 28.19 -6.09
N ASN A 57 -15.26 28.87 -5.06
CA ASN A 57 -14.78 28.74 -3.68
C ASN A 57 -15.65 27.79 -2.82
N GLY A 58 -16.66 27.12 -3.41
CA GLY A 58 -17.52 26.17 -2.72
C GLY A 58 -18.50 26.81 -1.72
N GLU A 59 -18.73 28.13 -1.82
CA GLU A 59 -19.68 28.89 -1.01
C GLU A 59 -21.12 28.68 -1.48
N VAL A 60 -21.32 28.43 -2.77
CA VAL A 60 -22.64 28.21 -3.38
C VAL A 60 -22.61 26.97 -4.28
N MET A 61 -23.69 26.18 -4.24
CA MET A 61 -23.83 25.02 -5.11
C MET A 61 -24.54 25.40 -6.41
N PRO A 62 -23.93 25.16 -7.58
CA PRO A 62 -24.57 25.35 -8.88
C PRO A 62 -25.56 24.21 -9.18
N SER A 63 -26.54 24.48 -10.05
CA SER A 63 -27.38 23.42 -10.64
C SER A 63 -26.57 22.60 -11.66
N LEU A 64 -27.02 21.37 -11.96
CA LEU A 64 -26.39 20.53 -13.00
C LEU A 64 -26.35 21.24 -14.36
N GLU A 65 -27.45 21.88 -14.75
CA GLU A 65 -27.53 22.70 -15.97
C GLU A 65 -26.46 23.81 -15.99
N MET A 66 -26.22 24.48 -14.85
CA MET A 66 -25.19 25.51 -14.77
C MET A 66 -23.78 24.91 -14.85
N ILE A 67 -23.57 23.71 -14.29
CA ILE A 67 -22.29 23.00 -14.43
C ILE A 67 -22.05 22.66 -15.89
N GLU A 68 -23.03 22.07 -16.57
CA GLU A 68 -22.94 21.69 -17.99
C GLU A 68 -22.62 22.92 -18.85
N LEU A 69 -23.31 24.05 -18.64
CA LEU A 69 -23.05 25.31 -19.36
C LEU A 69 -21.64 25.86 -19.10
N LEU A 70 -21.16 25.82 -17.85
CA LEU A 70 -19.80 26.29 -17.51
C LEU A 70 -18.72 25.39 -18.11
N PHE A 71 -18.95 24.07 -18.16
CA PHE A 71 -18.05 23.13 -18.81
C PHE A 71 -18.08 23.25 -20.34
N GLU A 72 -19.25 23.52 -20.94
CA GLU A 72 -19.39 23.83 -22.36
C GLU A 72 -18.59 25.08 -22.75
N GLN A 73 -18.64 26.15 -21.93
CA GLN A 73 -17.80 27.35 -22.14
C GLN A 73 -16.30 27.08 -22.00
N LEU A 74 -15.91 26.07 -21.21
CA LEU A 74 -14.54 25.58 -21.14
C LEU A 74 -14.18 24.65 -22.30
N ALA A 75 -15.11 24.36 -23.21
CA ALA A 75 -14.99 23.35 -24.26
C ALA A 75 -14.63 21.95 -23.72
N ILE A 76 -15.20 21.59 -22.57
CA ILE A 76 -15.01 20.31 -21.89
C ILE A 76 -16.36 19.61 -21.76
N GLU A 77 -16.43 18.34 -22.13
CA GLU A 77 -17.61 17.51 -21.88
C GLU A 77 -17.66 17.10 -20.39
N TYR A 78 -18.74 17.48 -19.70
CA TYR A 78 -18.98 17.04 -18.32
C TYR A 78 -19.78 15.73 -18.30
N VAL A 79 -19.17 14.66 -17.81
CA VAL A 79 -19.77 13.32 -17.80
C VAL A 79 -20.49 13.08 -16.48
N ALA A 80 -21.83 13.22 -16.50
CA ALA A 80 -22.69 13.04 -15.33
C ALA A 80 -23.76 11.95 -15.49
N SER A 81 -23.60 11.04 -16.47
CA SER A 81 -24.61 10.01 -16.71
C SER A 81 -24.69 9.03 -15.52
N PRO A 82 -25.90 8.69 -15.03
CA PRO A 82 -26.05 7.80 -13.87
C PRO A 82 -25.39 6.43 -14.05
N ASP A 83 -25.42 5.89 -15.27
CA ASP A 83 -24.81 4.59 -15.58
C ASP A 83 -23.28 4.65 -15.48
N PHE A 84 -22.65 5.71 -15.99
CA PHE A 84 -21.21 5.91 -15.88
C PHE A 84 -20.79 6.06 -14.41
N ILE A 85 -21.49 6.92 -13.67
CA ILE A 85 -21.20 7.18 -12.26
C ILE A 85 -21.26 5.87 -11.47
N LYS A 86 -22.31 5.08 -11.68
CA LYS A 86 -22.47 3.80 -10.98
C LYS A 86 -21.34 2.83 -11.32
N VAL A 87 -21.07 2.58 -12.60
CA VAL A 87 -20.04 1.61 -13.04
C VAL A 87 -18.67 2.00 -12.51
N MET A 88 -18.31 3.29 -12.57
CA MET A 88 -17.00 3.74 -12.09
C MET A 88 -16.89 3.75 -10.58
N THR A 89 -17.96 4.07 -9.85
CA THR A 89 -18.00 3.96 -8.38
C THR A 89 -17.78 2.53 -7.94
N ASP A 90 -18.47 1.56 -8.55
CA ASP A 90 -18.31 0.13 -8.26
C ASP A 90 -16.84 -0.29 -8.50
N ARG A 91 -16.22 0.15 -9.60
CA ARG A 91 -14.79 -0.12 -9.90
C ARG A 91 -13.82 0.51 -8.91
N PHE A 92 -14.11 1.69 -8.37
CA PHE A 92 -13.26 2.28 -7.33
C PHE A 92 -13.31 1.48 -6.03
N GLU A 93 -14.50 1.03 -5.63
CA GLU A 93 -14.63 0.20 -4.44
C GLU A 93 -13.95 -1.16 -4.66
N GLU A 94 -14.10 -1.79 -5.82
CA GLU A 94 -13.31 -2.98 -6.19
C GLU A 94 -11.80 -2.73 -6.10
N PHE A 95 -11.31 -1.60 -6.60
CA PHE A 95 -9.89 -1.24 -6.51
C PHE A 95 -9.40 -1.14 -5.06
N PHE A 96 -10.15 -0.44 -4.18
CA PHE A 96 -9.78 -0.28 -2.78
C PHE A 96 -9.93 -1.58 -1.98
N GLU A 97 -10.92 -2.40 -2.30
CA GLU A 97 -11.09 -3.75 -1.74
C GLU A 97 -9.90 -4.63 -2.09
N GLU A 98 -9.49 -4.70 -3.36
CA GLU A 98 -8.31 -5.46 -3.78
C GLU A 98 -7.06 -4.99 -3.04
N LEU A 99 -6.84 -3.68 -2.89
CA LEU A 99 -5.73 -3.18 -2.06
C LEU A 99 -5.84 -3.60 -0.59
N ASN A 100 -7.05 -3.61 -0.02
CA ASN A 100 -7.30 -4.04 1.36
C ASN A 100 -7.10 -5.56 1.54
N PHE A 101 -7.25 -6.35 0.48
CA PHE A 101 -7.00 -7.79 0.44
C PHE A 101 -5.60 -8.16 -0.07
N ASN A 102 -4.69 -7.18 -0.21
CA ASN A 102 -3.33 -7.36 -0.76
C ASN A 102 -3.30 -7.92 -2.20
N GLY A 103 -4.36 -7.72 -2.98
CA GLY A 103 -4.52 -8.07 -4.40
C GLY A 103 -3.84 -7.08 -5.35
N PHE A 104 -2.52 -6.88 -5.20
CA PHE A 104 -1.79 -5.87 -5.98
C PHE A 104 -1.78 -6.10 -7.49
N VAL A 105 -1.96 -7.34 -7.96
CA VAL A 105 -2.05 -7.65 -9.40
C VAL A 105 -3.39 -7.19 -9.94
N GLN A 106 -4.48 -7.57 -9.26
CA GLN A 106 -5.85 -7.22 -9.62
C GLN A 106 -6.06 -5.71 -9.54
N SER A 107 -5.60 -5.05 -8.47
CA SER A 107 -5.71 -3.60 -8.33
C SER A 107 -4.98 -2.85 -9.45
N LYS A 108 -3.84 -3.36 -9.93
CA LYS A 108 -3.13 -2.80 -11.09
C LYS A 108 -3.91 -2.97 -12.39
N GLU A 109 -4.55 -4.12 -12.61
CA GLU A 109 -5.40 -4.31 -13.80
C GLU A 109 -6.64 -3.43 -13.77
N ILE A 110 -7.29 -3.29 -12.61
CA ILE A 110 -8.42 -2.36 -12.43
C ILE A 110 -7.95 -0.92 -12.72
N PHE A 111 -6.80 -0.51 -12.19
CA PHE A 111 -6.25 0.82 -12.44
C PHE A 111 -6.01 1.10 -13.93
N LYS A 112 -5.45 0.15 -14.69
CA LYS A 112 -5.27 0.31 -16.15
C LYS A 112 -6.59 0.60 -16.87
N HIS A 113 -7.68 -0.03 -16.44
CA HIS A 113 -9.00 0.24 -17.00
C HIS A 113 -9.57 1.59 -16.58
N LEU A 114 -9.26 2.07 -15.37
CA LEU A 114 -9.66 3.41 -14.92
C LEU A 114 -8.86 4.50 -15.65
N GLU A 115 -7.58 4.29 -15.87
CA GLU A 115 -6.69 5.20 -16.60
C GLU A 115 -7.16 5.42 -18.05
N GLN A 116 -7.72 4.38 -18.70
CA GLN A 116 -8.34 4.50 -20.03
C GLN A 116 -9.54 5.46 -20.07
N GLU A 117 -10.20 5.67 -18.94
CA GLU A 117 -11.36 6.57 -18.80
C GLU A 117 -10.98 7.90 -18.10
N GLU A 118 -9.69 8.17 -17.90
CA GLU A 118 -9.19 9.31 -17.11
C GLU A 118 -9.85 10.64 -17.52
N LEU A 119 -9.89 10.94 -18.83
CA LEU A 119 -10.49 12.18 -19.34
C LEU A 119 -11.96 12.34 -18.95
N LYS A 120 -12.73 11.25 -18.87
CA LYS A 120 -14.12 11.31 -18.40
C LYS A 120 -14.19 11.42 -16.89
N LEU A 121 -13.34 10.69 -16.17
CA LEU A 121 -13.30 10.69 -14.71
C LEU A 121 -12.95 12.07 -14.13
N ILE A 122 -11.93 12.75 -14.68
CA ILE A 122 -11.53 14.09 -14.24
C ILE A 122 -12.56 15.17 -14.57
N HIS A 123 -13.46 14.91 -15.53
CA HIS A 123 -14.55 15.80 -15.92
C HIS A 123 -15.91 15.23 -15.50
N SER A 124 -15.97 14.62 -14.32
CA SER A 124 -17.19 14.04 -13.74
C SER A 124 -17.27 14.34 -12.24
N PRO A 125 -18.41 14.03 -11.58
CA PRO A 125 -18.49 14.08 -10.12
C PRO A 125 -17.48 13.19 -9.39
N LEU A 126 -16.86 12.24 -10.09
CA LEU A 126 -15.98 11.20 -9.55
C LEU A 126 -14.49 11.59 -9.47
N ILE A 127 -14.15 12.82 -9.84
CA ILE A 127 -12.75 13.25 -9.94
C ILE A 127 -11.94 12.97 -8.67
N LEU A 128 -12.48 13.23 -7.48
CA LEU A 128 -11.69 13.07 -6.25
C LEU A 128 -11.46 11.61 -5.91
N ASP A 129 -12.45 10.76 -6.16
CA ASP A 129 -12.30 9.33 -5.97
C ASP A 129 -11.28 8.76 -6.95
N TYR A 130 -11.26 9.24 -8.20
CA TYR A 130 -10.22 8.90 -9.16
C TYR A 130 -8.83 9.38 -8.72
N TYR A 131 -8.70 10.61 -8.22
CA TYR A 131 -7.41 11.10 -7.72
C TYR A 131 -6.96 10.40 -6.42
N LEU A 132 -7.89 9.92 -5.59
CA LEU A 132 -7.56 9.04 -4.46
C LEU A 132 -7.09 7.67 -4.93
N VAL A 133 -7.65 7.14 -6.02
CA VAL A 133 -7.17 5.94 -6.69
C VAL A 133 -5.76 6.15 -7.25
N LYS A 134 -5.48 7.28 -7.93
CA LYS A 134 -4.11 7.66 -8.35
C LYS A 134 -3.16 7.72 -7.15
N LEU A 135 -3.56 8.42 -6.08
CA LEU A 135 -2.77 8.52 -4.85
C LEU A 135 -2.43 7.15 -4.27
N ALA A 136 -3.41 6.24 -4.22
CA ALA A 136 -3.23 4.89 -3.71
C ALA A 136 -2.39 4.00 -4.62
N HIS A 137 -2.54 4.13 -5.95
CA HIS A 137 -1.81 3.33 -6.93
C HIS A 137 -0.33 3.68 -6.96
N TYR A 138 0.01 4.98 -6.98
CA TYR A 138 1.39 5.46 -7.08
C TYR A 138 2.08 5.60 -5.71
N CYS A 139 1.39 5.38 -4.59
CA CYS A 139 2.06 5.47 -3.29
C CYS A 139 3.15 4.40 -3.18
N ALA A 140 4.28 4.78 -2.59
CA ALA A 140 5.47 3.95 -2.46
C ALA A 140 6.15 3.56 -3.79
N THR A 141 5.76 4.12 -4.93
CA THR A 141 6.36 3.82 -6.23
C THR A 141 7.25 4.96 -6.74
N ASP A 142 8.02 4.70 -7.81
CA ASP A 142 8.97 5.66 -8.39
C ASP A 142 8.29 6.65 -9.35
N GLU A 143 7.01 6.46 -9.67
CA GLU A 143 6.18 7.34 -10.51
C GLU A 143 5.73 8.61 -9.77
N ARG A 144 6.71 9.45 -9.38
CA ARG A 144 6.49 10.60 -8.48
C ARG A 144 5.64 11.71 -9.08
N GLU A 145 5.78 11.99 -10.37
CA GLU A 145 5.03 13.06 -11.03
C GLU A 145 3.52 12.84 -10.93
N CYS A 146 3.07 11.61 -11.15
CA CYS A 146 1.65 11.22 -11.07
C CYS A 146 1.12 11.29 -9.63
N LEU A 147 1.92 10.85 -8.65
CA LEU A 147 1.57 10.95 -7.23
C LEU A 147 1.44 12.42 -6.78
N GLU A 148 2.42 13.26 -7.14
CA GLU A 148 2.44 14.66 -6.76
C GLU A 148 1.30 15.45 -7.41
N GLU A 149 0.93 15.12 -8.66
CA GLU A 149 -0.26 15.67 -9.31
C GLU A 149 -1.51 15.40 -8.48
N ALA A 150 -1.73 14.14 -8.09
CA ALA A 150 -2.86 13.74 -7.24
C ALA A 150 -2.82 14.43 -5.87
N TYR A 151 -1.64 14.49 -5.25
CA TYR A 151 -1.42 15.15 -3.97
C TYR A 151 -1.79 16.64 -4.05
N ARG A 152 -1.31 17.37 -5.07
CA ARG A 152 -1.57 18.81 -5.23
C ARG A 152 -3.06 19.07 -5.37
N LEU A 153 -3.75 18.30 -6.21
CA LEU A 153 -5.19 18.44 -6.40
C LEU A 153 -5.95 18.17 -5.10
N LEU A 154 -5.75 17.00 -4.49
CA LEU A 154 -6.46 16.61 -3.27
C LEU A 154 -6.18 17.56 -2.10
N THR A 155 -4.96 18.08 -1.99
CA THR A 155 -4.60 19.07 -0.96
C THR A 155 -5.33 20.39 -1.15
N SER A 156 -5.48 20.86 -2.40
CA SER A 156 -6.18 22.12 -2.70
C SER A 156 -7.67 22.09 -2.34
N VAL A 157 -8.27 20.89 -2.34
CA VAL A 157 -9.69 20.66 -2.02
C VAL A 157 -9.90 19.86 -0.72
N LYS A 158 -8.84 19.70 0.09
CA LYS A 158 -8.87 18.86 1.31
C LYS A 158 -10.04 19.16 2.26
N PRO A 159 -10.44 20.43 2.51
CA PRO A 159 -11.60 20.74 3.37
C PRO A 159 -12.94 20.24 2.83
N LEU A 160 -13.02 19.91 1.53
CA LEU A 160 -14.22 19.42 0.85
C LEU A 160 -14.32 17.89 0.84
N LEU A 161 -13.22 17.19 1.14
CA LEU A 161 -13.20 15.73 1.20
C LEU A 161 -14.13 15.24 2.30
N ASN A 162 -14.92 14.22 1.99
CA ASN A 162 -15.74 13.54 2.99
C ASN A 162 -14.87 12.72 3.96
N LYS A 163 -15.50 12.16 5.00
CA LYS A 163 -14.81 11.38 6.04
C LYS A 163 -13.97 10.21 5.47
N THR A 164 -14.54 9.43 4.54
CA THR A 164 -13.86 8.29 3.90
C THR A 164 -12.73 8.76 2.97
N GLN A 165 -12.95 9.83 2.22
CA GLN A 165 -11.96 10.42 1.33
C GLN A 165 -10.77 11.01 2.10
N ARG A 166 -11.02 11.70 3.23
CA ARG A 166 -9.95 12.19 4.12
C ARG A 166 -9.16 11.03 4.74
N PHE A 167 -9.85 9.97 5.18
CA PHE A 167 -9.19 8.75 5.64
C PHE A 167 -8.24 8.19 4.57
N ARG A 168 -8.73 7.97 3.34
CA ARG A 168 -7.92 7.45 2.22
C ARG A 168 -6.73 8.38 1.91
N TYR A 169 -6.97 9.70 1.84
CA TYR A 169 -5.92 10.71 1.64
C TYR A 169 -4.79 10.58 2.69
N TYR A 170 -5.13 10.54 3.98
CA TYR A 170 -4.15 10.42 5.04
C TYR A 170 -3.45 9.06 5.07
N LEU A 171 -4.20 7.98 4.85
CA LEU A 171 -3.65 6.62 4.85
C LEU A 171 -2.57 6.46 3.76
N TYR A 172 -2.87 6.84 2.51
CA TYR A 172 -1.93 6.62 1.41
C TYR A 172 -0.72 7.57 1.46
N GLN A 173 -0.86 8.76 2.04
CA GLN A 173 0.29 9.62 2.35
C GLN A 173 1.18 9.00 3.44
N GLY A 174 0.58 8.43 4.49
CA GLY A 174 1.34 7.72 5.50
C GLY A 174 2.07 6.50 4.93
N ILE A 175 1.45 5.77 4.00
CA ILE A 175 2.07 4.61 3.33
C ILE A 175 3.26 5.04 2.46
N ASP A 176 3.11 6.13 1.71
CA ASP A 176 4.20 6.69 0.90
C ASP A 176 5.37 7.16 1.78
N LEU A 177 5.06 7.84 2.89
CA LEU A 177 6.07 8.27 3.87
C LEU A 177 6.77 7.08 4.55
N LEU A 178 6.04 6.01 4.85
CA LEU A 178 6.58 4.81 5.48
C LEU A 178 7.56 4.08 4.56
N TYR A 179 7.19 3.86 3.30
CA TYR A 179 7.94 2.98 2.41
C TYR A 179 8.88 3.72 1.46
N TYR A 180 8.44 4.84 0.85
CA TYR A 180 9.27 5.60 -0.09
C TYR A 180 10.26 6.51 0.65
N HIS A 181 9.73 7.43 1.45
CA HIS A 181 10.55 8.43 2.15
C HIS A 181 11.20 7.88 3.41
N GLN A 182 10.62 6.83 3.99
CA GLN A 182 11.03 6.22 5.24
C GLN A 182 11.08 7.22 6.42
N ASP A 183 10.19 8.22 6.38
CA ASP A 183 9.96 9.17 7.46
C ASP A 183 8.89 8.60 8.38
N TYR A 184 9.34 7.77 9.33
CA TYR A 184 8.45 7.04 10.24
C TYR A 184 7.68 7.95 11.19
N GLU A 185 8.26 9.09 11.60
CA GLU A 185 7.58 10.04 12.48
C GLU A 185 6.44 10.74 11.75
N LEU A 186 6.69 11.24 10.53
CA LEU A 186 5.65 11.88 9.74
C LEU A 186 4.59 10.86 9.29
N ALA A 187 5.00 9.66 8.89
CA ALA A 187 4.07 8.57 8.58
C ALA A 187 3.11 8.29 9.75
N LYS A 188 3.63 8.21 10.98
CA LYS A 188 2.81 8.04 12.20
C LYS A 188 1.79 9.16 12.36
N GLN A 189 2.19 10.41 12.16
CA GLN A 189 1.28 11.56 12.26
C GLN A 189 0.15 11.46 11.25
N PHE A 190 0.44 11.08 10.00
CA PHE A 190 -0.57 10.84 8.97
C PHE A 190 -1.51 9.70 9.33
N PHE A 191 -1.00 8.59 9.88
CA PHE A 191 -1.86 7.50 10.34
C PHE A 191 -2.74 7.90 11.53
N GLU A 192 -2.26 8.72 12.46
CA GLU A 192 -3.11 9.24 13.54
C GLU A 192 -4.18 10.23 13.02
N LEU A 193 -3.89 11.01 11.98
CA LEU A 193 -4.91 11.80 11.28
C LEU A 193 -5.95 10.91 10.58
N ALA A 194 -5.51 9.83 9.90
CA ALA A 194 -6.42 8.85 9.30
C ALA A 194 -7.32 8.21 10.36
N LYS A 195 -6.76 7.86 11.52
CA LYS A 195 -7.48 7.26 12.65
C LYS A 195 -8.60 8.15 13.21
N GLN A 196 -8.41 9.48 13.20
CA GLN A 196 -9.45 10.43 13.60
C GLN A 196 -10.65 10.42 12.66
N GLU A 197 -10.43 10.05 11.41
CA GLU A 197 -11.49 9.85 10.43
C GLU A 197 -12.08 8.44 10.57
N LEU A 198 -11.34 7.40 10.23
CA LEU A 198 -11.84 6.02 10.27
C LEU A 198 -10.81 5.07 10.88
N GLU A 199 -11.32 4.06 11.57
CA GLU A 199 -10.53 3.00 12.18
C GLU A 199 -10.75 1.68 11.45
N THR A 200 -9.75 1.23 10.70
CA THR A 200 -9.78 -0.02 9.94
C THR A 200 -8.63 -0.95 10.31
N GLY A 201 -8.76 -2.24 10.02
CA GLY A 201 -7.69 -3.22 10.22
C GLY A 201 -6.41 -2.82 9.49
N ARG A 202 -6.54 -2.33 8.25
CA ARG A 202 -5.39 -1.87 7.45
C ARG A 202 -4.68 -0.67 8.07
N LEU A 203 -5.41 0.29 8.62
CA LEU A 203 -4.79 1.40 9.33
C LEU A 203 -3.95 0.92 10.52
N TYR A 204 -4.51 0.03 11.33
CA TYR A 204 -3.83 -0.52 12.49
C TYR A 204 -2.61 -1.38 12.11
N GLU A 205 -2.68 -2.10 10.99
CA GLU A 205 -1.52 -2.78 10.43
C GLU A 205 -0.42 -1.80 10.00
N MET A 206 -0.75 -0.66 9.39
CA MET A 206 0.24 0.37 9.03
C MET A 206 0.85 1.05 10.27
N LEU A 207 0.05 1.34 11.31
CA LEU A 207 0.54 1.82 12.60
C LEU A 207 1.49 0.81 13.27
N ALA A 208 1.18 -0.48 13.17
CA ALA A 208 2.05 -1.55 13.64
C ALA A 208 3.38 -1.57 12.86
N ASN A 209 3.33 -1.44 11.53
CA ASN A 209 4.52 -1.39 10.68
C ASN A 209 5.43 -0.21 11.07
N VAL A 210 4.89 1.00 11.19
CA VAL A 210 5.67 2.17 11.65
C VAL A 210 6.27 1.93 13.03
N SER A 211 5.48 1.43 13.98
CA SER A 211 5.97 1.16 15.34
C SER A 211 7.09 0.13 15.34
N TYR A 212 6.99 -0.91 14.50
CA TYR A 212 8.05 -1.88 14.29
C TYR A 212 9.30 -1.23 13.71
N LYS A 213 9.12 -0.38 12.67
CA LYS A 213 10.18 0.43 12.03
C LYS A 213 10.88 1.39 13.01
N GLN A 214 10.19 1.84 14.05
CA GLN A 214 10.75 2.66 15.12
C GLN A 214 11.36 1.84 16.28
N GLY A 215 11.37 0.51 16.21
CA GLY A 215 11.81 -0.38 17.30
C GLY A 215 10.85 -0.44 18.50
N GLN A 216 9.64 0.11 18.36
CA GLN A 216 8.60 0.17 19.39
C GLN A 216 7.75 -1.12 19.38
N PHE A 217 8.39 -2.28 19.62
CA PHE A 217 7.76 -3.60 19.43
C PHE A 217 6.52 -3.85 20.30
N TYR A 218 6.48 -3.32 21.52
CA TYR A 218 5.30 -3.43 22.38
C TYR A 218 4.09 -2.69 21.78
N GLN A 219 4.31 -1.47 21.28
CA GLN A 219 3.27 -0.70 20.61
C GLN A 219 2.83 -1.37 19.31
N ALA A 220 3.79 -1.92 18.53
CA ALA A 220 3.49 -2.70 17.34
C ALA A 220 2.58 -3.91 17.65
N PHE A 221 2.83 -4.62 18.75
CA PHE A 221 1.99 -5.73 19.20
C PHE A 221 0.56 -5.29 19.57
N GLN A 222 0.40 -4.14 20.23
CA GLN A 222 -0.93 -3.59 20.53
C GLN A 222 -1.70 -3.27 19.25
N PHE A 223 -1.03 -2.66 18.27
CA PHE A 223 -1.64 -2.36 16.97
C PHE A 223 -1.96 -3.60 16.15
N VAL A 224 -1.09 -4.63 16.14
CA VAL A 224 -1.39 -5.94 15.51
C VAL A 224 -2.62 -6.59 16.15
N SER A 225 -2.76 -6.50 17.47
CA SER A 225 -3.93 -7.04 18.19
C SER A 225 -5.22 -6.34 17.78
N GLU A 226 -5.18 -5.02 17.64
CA GLU A 226 -6.33 -4.24 17.19
C GLU A 226 -6.64 -4.44 15.70
N ALA A 227 -5.61 -4.55 14.85
CA ALA A 227 -5.76 -4.89 13.43
C ALA A 227 -6.50 -6.23 13.25
N LYS A 228 -6.09 -7.27 13.99
CA LYS A 228 -6.80 -8.57 14.03
C LYS A 228 -8.27 -8.41 14.39
N ARG A 229 -8.57 -7.66 15.44
CA ARG A 229 -9.95 -7.44 15.91
C ARG A 229 -10.79 -6.76 14.82
N ARG A 230 -10.24 -5.76 14.14
CA ARG A 230 -10.90 -5.02 13.06
C ARG A 230 -11.10 -5.89 11.82
N TYR A 231 -10.09 -6.65 11.38
CA TYR A 231 -10.24 -7.56 10.24
C TYR A 231 -11.33 -8.61 10.45
N VAL A 232 -11.51 -9.11 11.69
CA VAL A 232 -12.65 -10.00 12.01
C VAL A 232 -13.99 -9.27 11.83
N LEU A 233 -14.11 -8.03 12.30
CA LEU A 233 -15.33 -7.23 12.16
C LEU A 233 -15.63 -6.85 10.71
N GLU A 234 -14.59 -6.60 9.91
CA GLU A 234 -14.67 -6.27 8.49
C GLU A 234 -14.92 -7.51 7.61
N GLY A 235 -14.82 -8.72 8.16
CA GLY A 235 -14.88 -9.95 7.37
C GLY A 235 -13.66 -10.16 6.46
N ASN A 236 -12.56 -9.43 6.69
CA ASN A 236 -11.35 -9.51 5.89
C ASN A 236 -10.45 -10.66 6.35
N LEU A 237 -10.81 -11.88 5.93
CA LEU A 237 -10.08 -13.10 6.30
C LEU A 237 -8.69 -13.18 5.65
N VAL A 238 -8.49 -12.56 4.48
CA VAL A 238 -7.19 -12.54 3.79
C VAL A 238 -6.16 -11.78 4.61
N SER A 239 -6.47 -10.55 5.02
CA SER A 239 -5.57 -9.74 5.84
C SER A 239 -5.50 -10.24 7.29
N LEU A 240 -6.57 -10.88 7.80
CA LEU A 240 -6.49 -11.64 9.05
C LEU A 240 -5.51 -12.81 8.97
N SER A 241 -5.34 -13.46 7.81
CA SER A 241 -4.32 -14.48 7.63
C SER A 241 -2.92 -13.85 7.66
N GLY A 242 -2.72 -12.78 6.89
CA GLY A 242 -1.43 -12.07 6.79
C GLY A 242 -0.97 -11.46 8.12
N ILE A 243 -1.89 -10.93 8.95
CA ILE A 243 -1.50 -10.29 10.21
C ILE A 243 -0.91 -11.26 11.24
N TYR A 244 -1.22 -12.57 11.17
CA TYR A 244 -0.55 -13.59 12.01
C TYR A 244 0.94 -13.75 11.66
N GLU A 245 1.33 -13.53 10.40
CA GLU A 245 2.74 -13.52 10.01
C GLU A 245 3.47 -12.32 10.63
N PHE A 246 2.85 -11.14 10.62
CA PHE A 246 3.43 -9.98 11.30
C PHE A 246 3.56 -10.25 12.82
N GLU A 247 2.53 -10.84 13.43
CA GLU A 247 2.63 -11.26 14.84
C GLU A 247 3.76 -12.28 15.06
N ALA A 248 3.98 -13.22 14.13
CA ALA A 248 5.09 -14.16 14.17
C ALA A 248 6.45 -13.45 14.12
N MET A 249 6.61 -12.44 13.24
CA MET A 249 7.81 -11.61 13.18
C MET A 249 8.04 -10.85 14.49
N LEU A 250 7.00 -10.31 15.12
CA LEU A 250 7.10 -9.68 16.45
C LEU A 250 7.51 -10.69 17.54
N ALA A 251 6.92 -11.89 17.54
CA ALA A 251 7.29 -12.96 18.45
C ALA A 251 8.76 -13.37 18.25
N TYR A 252 9.23 -13.47 17.01
CA TYR A 252 10.63 -13.72 16.68
C TYR A 252 11.54 -12.61 17.24
N LYS A 253 11.21 -11.33 17.02
CA LYS A 253 12.01 -10.19 17.53
C LYS A 253 12.12 -10.16 19.04
N THR A 254 11.08 -10.60 19.74
CA THR A 254 11.06 -10.66 21.20
C THR A 254 11.66 -11.95 21.77
N GLY A 255 12.15 -12.85 20.91
CA GLY A 255 12.81 -14.11 21.29
C GLY A 255 11.85 -15.28 21.55
N SER A 256 10.55 -15.11 21.29
CA SER A 256 9.50 -16.12 21.50
C SER A 256 9.37 -17.05 20.29
N PHE A 257 10.44 -17.78 19.95
CA PHE A 257 10.52 -18.57 18.71
C PHE A 257 9.42 -19.63 18.56
N LYS A 258 9.06 -20.32 19.64
CA LYS A 258 8.00 -21.33 19.61
C LYS A 258 6.66 -20.71 19.20
N GLN A 259 6.32 -19.58 19.83
CA GLN A 259 5.11 -18.83 19.51
C GLN A 259 5.15 -18.29 18.08
N ALA A 260 6.30 -17.81 17.62
CA ALA A 260 6.45 -17.34 16.24
C ALA A 260 6.12 -18.45 15.21
N ILE A 261 6.62 -19.67 15.42
CA ILE A 261 6.32 -20.82 14.56
C ILE A 261 4.83 -21.18 14.61
N GLU A 262 4.23 -21.24 15.81
CA GLU A 262 2.79 -21.51 15.97
C GLU A 262 1.92 -20.47 15.24
N LEU A 263 2.35 -19.20 15.22
CA LEU A 263 1.66 -18.13 14.50
C LEU A 263 1.78 -18.28 12.97
N CYS A 264 2.95 -18.68 12.45
CA CYS A 264 3.12 -19.01 11.04
C CYS A 264 2.21 -20.18 10.62
N GLU A 265 2.15 -21.25 11.42
CA GLU A 265 1.29 -22.41 11.17
C GLU A 265 -0.19 -22.03 11.22
N ARG A 266 -0.57 -21.13 12.14
CA ARG A 266 -1.93 -20.59 12.20
C ARG A 266 -2.29 -19.77 10.97
N SER A 267 -1.36 -18.95 10.48
CA SER A 267 -1.55 -18.21 9.23
C SER A 267 -1.77 -19.18 8.06
N GLY A 268 -0.90 -20.19 7.90
CA GLY A 268 -1.06 -21.23 6.88
C GLY A 268 -2.40 -21.97 6.97
N ALA A 269 -2.86 -22.29 8.19
CA ALA A 269 -4.15 -22.95 8.41
C ALA A 269 -5.35 -22.09 7.97
N TYR A 270 -5.29 -20.77 8.11
CA TYR A 270 -6.33 -19.86 7.58
C TYR A 270 -6.31 -19.85 6.05
N ALA A 271 -5.13 -19.70 5.44
CA ALA A 271 -4.95 -19.72 4.00
C ALA A 271 -5.53 -21.02 3.37
N HIS A 272 -5.27 -22.18 3.97
CA HIS A 272 -5.87 -23.45 3.55
C HIS A 272 -7.40 -23.46 3.65
N LYS A 273 -7.98 -22.98 4.76
CA LYS A 273 -9.45 -22.91 4.93
C LYS A 273 -10.13 -22.00 3.91
N MET A 274 -9.42 -20.99 3.41
CA MET A 274 -9.89 -20.08 2.37
C MET A 274 -9.68 -20.61 0.94
N ASN A 275 -9.05 -21.79 0.77
CA ASN A 275 -8.56 -22.28 -0.52
C ASN A 275 -7.63 -21.28 -1.24
N ARG A 276 -6.89 -20.47 -0.46
CA ARG A 276 -5.94 -19.47 -0.94
C ARG A 276 -4.51 -19.91 -0.62
N PHE A 277 -4.08 -20.97 -1.28
CA PHE A 277 -2.76 -21.58 -1.07
C PHE A 277 -1.61 -20.64 -1.44
N ASP A 278 -1.83 -19.63 -2.26
CA ASP A 278 -0.86 -18.57 -2.51
C ASP A 278 -0.47 -17.82 -1.21
N LEU A 279 -1.37 -17.72 -0.25
CA LEU A 279 -1.15 -17.05 1.03
C LEU A 279 -0.38 -17.92 2.05
N THR A 280 -0.14 -19.22 1.80
CA THR A 280 0.66 -20.06 2.70
C THR A 280 2.17 -19.87 2.49
N LEU A 281 2.57 -19.33 1.34
CA LEU A 281 3.99 -19.23 0.98
C LEU A 281 4.79 -18.32 1.93
N THR A 282 4.28 -17.14 2.24
CA THR A 282 4.98 -16.17 3.09
C THR A 282 5.09 -16.65 4.56
N PRO A 283 4.04 -17.22 5.19
CA PRO A 283 4.15 -17.87 6.50
C PRO A 283 5.17 -19.01 6.54
N LEU A 284 5.25 -19.84 5.48
CA LEU A 284 6.24 -20.92 5.39
C LEU A 284 7.66 -20.36 5.25
N LEU A 285 7.85 -19.29 4.48
CA LEU A 285 9.13 -18.57 4.41
C LEU A 285 9.53 -17.97 5.76
N CYS A 286 8.60 -17.37 6.48
CA CYS A 286 8.83 -16.86 7.83
C CYS A 286 9.23 -18.00 8.78
N LYS A 287 8.55 -19.15 8.72
CA LYS A 287 8.90 -20.35 9.50
C LYS A 287 10.29 -20.89 9.13
N ALA A 288 10.61 -20.99 7.83
CA ALA A 288 11.93 -21.39 7.34
C ALA A 288 13.03 -20.45 7.86
N PHE A 289 12.80 -19.14 7.82
CA PHE A 289 13.70 -18.14 8.39
C PHE A 289 13.92 -18.34 9.89
N ILE A 290 12.85 -18.53 10.68
CA ILE A 290 12.97 -18.76 12.12
C ILE A 290 13.82 -20.02 12.39
N HIS A 291 13.60 -21.12 11.67
CA HIS A 291 14.44 -22.32 11.79
C HIS A 291 15.88 -22.10 11.32
N TYR A 292 16.09 -21.31 10.27
CA TYR A 292 17.40 -20.94 9.76
C TYR A 292 18.23 -20.21 10.81
N THR A 293 17.65 -19.21 11.49
CA THR A 293 18.32 -18.45 12.56
C THR A 293 18.67 -19.31 13.78
N ARG A 294 18.01 -20.47 13.91
CA ARG A 294 18.23 -21.46 14.97
C ARG A 294 19.14 -22.60 14.54
N GLN A 295 19.67 -22.57 13.31
CA GLN A 295 20.53 -23.60 12.72
C GLN A 295 19.84 -24.98 12.62
N GLU A 296 18.51 -25.01 12.50
CA GLU A 296 17.70 -26.23 12.41
C GLU A 296 17.53 -26.66 10.95
N SER A 297 18.62 -27.07 10.29
CA SER A 297 18.67 -27.33 8.84
C SER A 297 17.61 -28.29 8.31
N LEU A 298 17.30 -29.36 9.03
CA LEU A 298 16.26 -30.32 8.64
C LEU A 298 14.89 -29.64 8.51
N LYS A 299 14.52 -28.79 9.47
CA LYS A 299 13.22 -28.09 9.47
C LYS A 299 13.14 -26.97 8.44
N VAL A 300 14.29 -26.37 8.12
CA VAL A 300 14.39 -25.45 6.97
C VAL A 300 14.04 -26.23 5.70
N SER A 301 14.66 -27.38 5.46
CA SER A 301 14.37 -28.23 4.30
C SER A 301 12.91 -28.67 4.24
N GLU A 302 12.31 -29.10 5.37
CA GLU A 302 10.89 -29.44 5.45
C GLU A 302 9.99 -28.27 5.02
N SER A 303 10.29 -27.05 5.47
CA SER A 303 9.51 -25.85 5.12
C SER A 303 9.64 -25.50 3.64
N LEU A 304 10.84 -25.65 3.05
CA LEU A 304 11.08 -25.40 1.63
C LEU A 304 10.42 -26.46 0.73
N GLU A 305 10.39 -27.72 1.16
CA GLU A 305 9.70 -28.80 0.45
C GLU A 305 8.17 -28.56 0.42
N GLU A 306 7.59 -28.12 1.53
CA GLU A 306 6.18 -27.74 1.59
C GLU A 306 5.86 -26.61 0.61
N ILE A 307 6.72 -25.59 0.56
CA ILE A 307 6.62 -24.49 -0.41
C ILE A 307 6.70 -25.02 -1.86
N ALA A 308 7.66 -25.89 -2.17
CA ALA A 308 7.83 -26.45 -3.51
C ALA A 308 6.60 -27.24 -3.96
N ASN A 309 5.96 -27.99 -3.05
CA ASN A 309 4.72 -28.71 -3.33
C ASN A 309 3.55 -27.77 -3.67
N ILE A 310 3.43 -26.64 -2.98
CA ILE A 310 2.39 -25.65 -3.26
C ILE A 310 2.63 -24.99 -4.63
N GLN A 311 3.88 -24.68 -4.97
CA GLN A 311 4.24 -24.03 -6.24
C GLN A 311 3.93 -24.87 -7.49
N GLN A 312 3.87 -26.20 -7.38
CA GLN A 312 3.42 -27.05 -8.49
C GLN A 312 1.99 -26.73 -8.93
N HIS A 313 1.20 -26.09 -8.06
CA HIS A 313 -0.21 -25.80 -8.29
C HIS A 313 -0.50 -24.31 -8.56
N PHE A 314 0.48 -23.42 -8.39
CA PHE A 314 0.30 -21.96 -8.54
C PHE A 314 1.54 -21.30 -9.13
N GLN A 315 1.34 -20.36 -10.06
CA GLN A 315 2.41 -19.41 -10.41
C GLN A 315 2.58 -18.43 -9.25
N ALA A 316 3.53 -18.74 -8.35
CA ALA A 316 3.83 -17.89 -7.21
C ALA A 316 4.25 -16.48 -7.65
N THR A 317 3.91 -15.49 -6.83
CA THR A 317 4.32 -14.11 -7.07
C THR A 317 5.82 -13.93 -6.82
N TRP A 318 6.35 -12.96 -7.54
CA TRP A 318 7.73 -12.86 -7.92
C TRP A 318 8.76 -12.60 -6.78
N PRO A 319 8.43 -11.92 -5.64
CA PRO A 319 9.40 -11.76 -4.54
C PRO A 319 9.64 -13.06 -3.73
N VAL A 320 8.59 -13.87 -3.56
CA VAL A 320 8.62 -15.09 -2.73
C VAL A 320 9.53 -16.14 -3.33
N LEU A 321 9.45 -16.33 -4.66
CA LEU A 321 10.31 -17.26 -5.41
C LEU A 321 11.79 -16.98 -5.22
N ILE A 322 12.18 -15.71 -5.33
CA ILE A 322 13.57 -15.29 -5.20
C ILE A 322 14.10 -15.54 -3.78
N LEU A 323 13.28 -15.34 -2.75
CA LEU A 323 13.68 -15.62 -1.36
C LEU A 323 13.90 -17.13 -1.10
N ILE A 324 13.10 -18.00 -1.70
CA ILE A 324 13.28 -19.46 -1.63
C ILE A 324 14.62 -19.83 -2.24
N GLU A 325 14.93 -19.33 -3.44
CA GLU A 325 16.22 -19.58 -4.09
C GLU A 325 17.40 -19.05 -3.24
N CYS A 326 17.23 -17.93 -2.54
CA CYS A 326 18.23 -17.43 -1.60
C CYS A 326 18.48 -18.37 -0.40
N PHE A 327 17.48 -19.11 0.08
CA PHE A 327 17.68 -20.11 1.14
C PHE A 327 18.51 -21.31 0.65
N GLU A 328 18.37 -21.68 -0.61
CA GLU A 328 19.05 -22.82 -1.23
C GLU A 328 20.44 -22.47 -1.75
N ALA A 329 20.68 -21.20 -2.09
CA ALA A 329 21.93 -20.70 -2.64
C ALA A 329 23.10 -20.81 -1.65
N LYS A 330 24.25 -21.30 -2.14
CA LYS A 330 25.48 -21.44 -1.34
C LYS A 330 26.71 -20.84 -1.99
N THR A 331 26.66 -20.62 -3.30
CA THR A 331 27.82 -20.21 -4.09
C THR A 331 27.63 -18.84 -4.73
N VAL A 332 28.73 -18.19 -5.07
CA VAL A 332 28.75 -16.94 -5.86
C VAL A 332 27.92 -17.10 -7.14
N LYS A 333 28.05 -18.25 -7.83
CA LYS A 333 27.35 -18.53 -9.08
C LYS A 333 25.82 -18.61 -8.89
N ASP A 334 25.36 -19.15 -7.76
CA ASP A 334 23.92 -19.19 -7.45
C ASP A 334 23.38 -17.76 -7.34
N PHE A 335 24.05 -16.91 -6.55
CA PHE A 335 23.65 -15.51 -6.38
C PHE A 335 23.77 -14.67 -7.65
N GLU A 336 24.75 -14.93 -8.53
CA GLU A 336 24.80 -14.30 -9.86
C GLU A 336 23.59 -14.64 -10.73
N ASN A 337 23.10 -15.88 -10.65
CA ASN A 337 21.90 -16.31 -11.40
C ASN A 337 20.61 -15.73 -10.81
N ILE A 338 20.55 -15.57 -9.49
CA ILE A 338 19.43 -14.93 -8.80
C ILE A 338 19.41 -13.43 -9.14
N GLU A 339 20.55 -12.73 -9.02
CA GLU A 339 20.67 -11.28 -9.32
C GLU A 339 20.22 -10.96 -10.76
N LYS A 340 20.59 -11.79 -11.74
CA LYS A 340 20.21 -11.56 -13.15
C LYS A 340 18.71 -11.63 -13.41
N ARG A 341 17.96 -12.40 -12.61
CA ARG A 341 16.52 -12.59 -12.75
C ARG A 341 15.71 -11.73 -11.79
N CYS A 342 16.37 -11.06 -10.83
CA CYS A 342 15.73 -10.20 -9.87
C CYS A 342 15.31 -8.84 -10.49
N HIS A 343 14.10 -8.35 -10.18
CA HIS A 343 13.64 -6.99 -10.27
C HIS A 343 14.50 -6.10 -9.40
N GLU A 344 14.64 -4.87 -9.84
CA GLU A 344 15.56 -3.90 -9.25
C GLU A 344 15.24 -3.64 -7.76
N GLU A 345 13.96 -3.68 -7.35
CA GLU A 345 13.54 -3.48 -5.95
C GLU A 345 14.19 -4.48 -4.97
N MET A 346 14.41 -5.73 -5.40
CA MET A 346 15.00 -6.79 -4.57
C MET A 346 16.52 -6.89 -4.71
N ARG A 347 17.10 -6.20 -5.70
CA ARG A 347 18.50 -6.40 -6.09
C ARG A 347 19.46 -6.06 -4.95
N ALA A 348 19.22 -4.95 -4.25
CA ALA A 348 20.05 -4.56 -3.11
C ALA A 348 20.00 -5.61 -1.98
N ALA A 349 18.82 -6.20 -1.72
CA ALA A 349 18.66 -7.26 -0.73
C ALA A 349 19.46 -8.51 -1.12
N ILE A 350 19.35 -8.96 -2.38
CA ILE A 350 20.04 -10.15 -2.90
C ILE A 350 21.55 -9.96 -2.87
N LEU A 351 22.04 -8.77 -3.21
CA LEU A 351 23.46 -8.44 -3.12
C LEU A 351 23.97 -8.57 -1.68
N LEU A 352 23.24 -8.05 -0.69
CA LEU A 352 23.61 -8.17 0.72
C LEU A 352 23.53 -9.60 1.25
N ILE A 353 22.46 -10.33 0.91
CA ILE A 353 22.29 -11.74 1.30
C ILE A 353 23.44 -12.56 0.72
N GLY A 354 23.69 -12.44 -0.58
CA GLY A 354 24.77 -13.14 -1.27
C GLY A 354 26.16 -12.79 -0.73
N PHE A 355 26.41 -11.51 -0.45
CA PHE A 355 27.66 -11.06 0.17
C PHE A 355 27.87 -11.77 1.51
N CYS A 356 26.86 -11.78 2.39
CA CYS A 356 26.97 -12.38 3.72
C CYS A 356 27.11 -13.91 3.66
N VAL A 357 26.25 -14.58 2.88
CA VAL A 357 26.23 -16.05 2.74
C VAL A 357 27.54 -16.58 2.15
N THR A 358 28.14 -15.85 1.20
CA THR A 358 29.42 -16.24 0.58
C THR A 358 30.66 -15.76 1.34
N GLY A 359 30.50 -15.18 2.54
CA GLY A 359 31.62 -14.73 3.38
C GLY A 359 32.36 -13.49 2.84
N GLY A 360 31.67 -12.67 2.04
CA GLY A 360 32.17 -11.43 1.44
C GLY A 360 32.82 -11.60 0.07
N VAL A 361 32.55 -12.71 -0.62
CA VAL A 361 33.15 -13.01 -1.93
C VAL A 361 32.26 -12.53 -3.08
N PHE A 362 30.94 -12.70 -2.97
CA PHE A 362 29.99 -12.22 -3.97
C PHE A 362 29.96 -10.70 -4.00
N LYS A 363 30.26 -10.13 -5.18
CA LYS A 363 30.34 -8.68 -5.46
C LYS A 363 31.15 -7.94 -4.40
N LYS A 364 32.47 -7.81 -4.64
CA LYS A 364 33.44 -7.09 -3.78
C LYS A 364 33.20 -5.57 -3.69
N ASP A 365 31.96 -5.11 -3.85
CA ASP A 365 31.60 -3.76 -3.48
C ASP A 365 31.86 -3.60 -1.97
N GLU A 366 32.20 -2.38 -1.54
CA GLU A 366 32.30 -2.12 -0.11
C GLU A 366 30.96 -2.41 0.56
N LEU A 367 30.95 -3.25 1.59
CA LEU A 367 29.73 -3.64 2.33
C LEU A 367 28.91 -2.42 2.78
N SER A 368 29.57 -1.32 3.13
CA SER A 368 28.97 -0.02 3.44
C SER A 368 28.10 0.52 2.30
N SER A 369 28.58 0.42 1.06
CA SER A 369 27.85 0.83 -0.15
C SER A 369 26.62 -0.04 -0.38
N LEU A 370 26.75 -1.36 -0.21
CA LEU A 370 25.61 -2.28 -0.33
C LEU A 370 24.53 -2.01 0.73
N ILE A 371 24.94 -1.76 1.97
CA ILE A 371 24.01 -1.38 3.05
C ILE A 371 23.32 -0.06 2.72
N GLN A 372 24.06 0.95 2.26
CA GLN A 372 23.49 2.24 1.87
C GLN A 372 22.49 2.10 0.72
N LYS A 373 22.82 1.30 -0.31
CA LYS A 373 21.89 1.02 -1.41
C LYS A 373 20.62 0.35 -0.91
N TYR A 374 20.72 -0.60 0.01
CA TYR A 374 19.56 -1.26 0.59
C TYR A 374 18.67 -0.31 1.41
N GLN A 375 19.30 0.56 2.21
CA GLN A 375 18.60 1.57 3.00
C GLN A 375 17.77 2.53 2.14
N THR A 376 18.18 2.78 0.89
CA THR A 376 17.44 3.66 -0.04
C THR A 376 16.31 2.97 -0.81
N THR A 377 16.09 1.66 -0.62
CA THR A 377 14.98 0.94 -1.27
C THR A 377 13.66 1.07 -0.48
N HIS A 378 12.52 0.70 -1.08
CA HIS A 378 11.19 0.87 -0.48
C HIS A 378 10.89 -0.03 0.76
N ARG A 379 11.82 -0.92 1.16
CA ARG A 379 11.83 -1.79 2.36
C ARG A 379 10.47 -2.23 2.91
N ARG A 380 9.64 -2.80 2.02
CA ARG A 380 8.25 -3.20 2.30
C ARG A 380 8.09 -4.51 3.07
N PHE A 381 9.10 -5.37 3.05
CA PHE A 381 9.01 -6.73 3.59
C PHE A 381 9.85 -6.89 4.86
N LEU A 382 9.18 -6.99 6.02
CA LEU A 382 9.84 -7.15 7.31
C LEU A 382 10.74 -8.39 7.38
N LEU A 383 10.33 -9.50 6.77
CA LEU A 383 11.12 -10.73 6.72
C LEU A 383 12.51 -10.50 6.10
N ILE A 384 12.59 -9.71 5.03
CA ILE A 384 13.84 -9.42 4.33
C ILE A 384 14.76 -8.57 5.21
N ASP A 385 14.20 -7.53 5.83
CA ASP A 385 14.95 -6.68 6.78
C ASP A 385 15.56 -7.53 7.90
N GLU A 386 14.77 -8.44 8.46
CA GLU A 386 15.21 -9.31 9.53
C GLU A 386 16.26 -10.33 9.10
N TRP A 387 16.14 -10.84 7.88
CA TRP A 387 17.11 -11.78 7.36
C TRP A 387 18.45 -11.11 7.08
N ILE A 388 18.45 -9.93 6.45
CA ILE A 388 19.68 -9.17 6.22
C ILE A 388 20.30 -8.76 7.55
N PHE A 389 19.49 -8.30 8.52
CA PHE A 389 19.97 -7.96 9.85
C PHE A 389 20.66 -9.14 10.54
N TYR A 390 20.04 -10.32 10.50
CA TYR A 390 20.62 -11.56 11.03
C TYR A 390 21.94 -11.90 10.33
N LEU A 391 21.97 -11.89 9.00
CA LEU A 391 23.15 -12.25 8.20
C LEU A 391 24.32 -11.29 8.43
N LEU A 392 24.06 -9.99 8.50
CA LEU A 392 25.10 -8.99 8.79
C LEU A 392 25.67 -9.18 10.19
N LYS A 393 24.82 -9.47 11.18
CA LYS A 393 25.26 -9.78 12.54
C LYS A 393 26.18 -11.00 12.56
N GLU A 394 25.80 -12.09 11.89
CA GLU A 394 26.61 -13.30 11.79
C GLU A 394 27.94 -13.03 11.05
N TYR A 395 27.88 -12.29 9.94
CA TYR A 395 29.06 -11.92 9.17
C TYR A 395 30.06 -11.12 10.01
N TYR A 396 29.64 -10.02 10.63
CA TYR A 396 30.53 -9.20 11.46
C TYR A 396 31.06 -9.96 12.67
N THR A 397 30.25 -10.83 13.28
CA THR A 397 30.68 -11.71 14.37
C THR A 397 31.79 -12.67 13.89
N SER A 398 31.63 -13.28 12.71
CA SER A 398 32.65 -14.16 12.12
C SER A 398 33.98 -13.45 11.83
N LYS A 399 33.93 -12.14 11.53
CA LYS A 399 35.10 -11.27 11.30
C LYS A 399 35.63 -10.59 12.57
N ARG A 400 35.04 -10.86 13.75
CA ARG A 400 35.36 -10.24 15.04
C ARG A 400 35.16 -8.71 15.06
N GLN A 401 34.24 -8.22 14.24
CA GLN A 401 33.88 -6.80 14.09
C GLN A 401 32.71 -6.44 15.03
N TYR A 402 32.96 -6.49 16.34
CA TYR A 402 31.88 -6.33 17.34
C TYR A 402 31.37 -4.90 17.47
N LYS A 403 32.17 -3.88 17.10
CA LYS A 403 31.72 -2.48 17.13
C LYS A 403 30.61 -2.25 16.12
N GLU A 404 30.73 -2.87 14.96
CA GLU A 404 29.78 -2.86 13.85
C GLU A 404 28.49 -3.57 14.26
N VAL A 405 28.58 -4.72 14.94
CA VAL A 405 27.42 -5.41 15.54
C VAL A 405 26.68 -4.51 16.54
N VAL A 406 27.41 -3.83 17.44
CA VAL A 406 26.80 -2.87 18.39
C VAL A 406 26.17 -1.69 17.66
N GLY A 407 26.80 -1.21 16.58
CA GLY A 407 26.26 -0.16 15.72
C GLY A 407 24.93 -0.57 15.08
N LEU A 408 24.85 -1.78 14.50
CA LEU A 408 23.63 -2.36 13.95
C LEU A 408 22.52 -2.48 15.00
N LEU A 409 22.86 -2.97 16.20
CA LEU A 409 21.90 -3.14 17.30
C LEU A 409 21.39 -1.79 17.84
N LYS A 410 22.26 -0.77 17.95
CA LYS A 410 21.89 0.56 18.47
C LYS A 410 21.00 1.36 17.55
N ARG A 411 21.17 1.21 16.23
CA ARG A 411 20.27 1.81 15.25
C ARG A 411 18.89 1.13 15.24
N GLN A 412 18.75 0.01 15.97
CA GLN A 412 17.59 -0.88 16.06
C GLN A 412 17.05 -1.40 14.73
N GLN A 413 17.55 -0.91 13.61
CA GLN A 413 17.24 -1.25 12.22
C GLN A 413 18.46 -1.05 11.33
N LEU A 414 18.44 -1.73 10.18
CA LEU A 414 19.26 -1.38 9.04
C LEU A 414 18.97 0.04 8.57
#